data_AF-A0A7C1U4G4-F1
#
_entry.id   AF-A0A7C1U4G4-F1
#
_cell.length_a   1.000
_cell.length_b   1.000
_cell.length_c   1.000
_cell.angle_alpha   90.00
_cell.angle_beta   90.00
_cell.angle_gamma   90.00
#
_symmetry.space_group_name_H-M   'P 1'
#
loop_
_entity.id
_entity.type
_entity.pdbx_description
1 polymer ?
#
loop_
_entity_poly.entity_id
_entity_poly.type
_entity_poly.pdbx_seq_one_letter_code
_entity_poly.pdbx_strand_id
1 'polypeptide(L)'
;MEDILNLRYALDTFYFLVSGALVMWMAAGFAMLEAGLVRSKNTAEILTKNVALFAIACVMYMLMGYNIMYPGDGNGYIPAFDFSFMFGGDNDPAEVLATNPDEWYDGSYYSGMSDFFFQVVFVATAMSIVSGAVAERMKLWAFL
;
A
#
# COMPACT_ATOMS: atom_id res chain seq x y z
N MET A 1 16.21 -27.68 9.20
CA MET A 1 16.57 -26.25 9.31
C MET A 1 15.83 -25.46 8.25
N GLU A 2 15.79 -25.98 7.02
CA GLU A 2 14.95 -25.52 5.90
C GLU A 2 13.44 -25.42 6.25
N ASP A 3 12.85 -26.43 6.92
CA ASP A 3 11.44 -26.38 7.34
C ASP A 3 11.12 -25.21 8.30
N ILE A 4 12.07 -24.84 9.16
CA ILE A 4 11.90 -23.73 10.11
C ILE A 4 11.95 -22.39 9.37
N LEU A 5 12.78 -22.29 8.32
CA LEU A 5 12.87 -21.09 7.47
C LEU A 5 11.59 -20.92 6.63
N ASN A 6 11.10 -21.99 6.00
CA ASN A 6 9.84 -21.96 5.25
C ASN A 6 8.65 -21.57 6.15
N LEU A 7 8.62 -22.09 7.39
CA LEU A 7 7.59 -21.72 8.35
C LEU A 7 7.67 -20.24 8.77
N ARG A 8 8.87 -19.72 9.01
CA ARG A 8 9.07 -18.30 9.32
C ARG A 8 8.60 -17.40 8.17
N TYR A 9 9.03 -17.69 6.94
CA TYR A 9 8.62 -16.95 5.75
C TYR A 9 7.10 -16.93 5.57
N ALA A 10 6.45 -18.10 5.73
CA ALA A 10 5.00 -18.21 5.64
C ALA A 10 4.28 -17.42 6.74
N LEU A 11 4.77 -17.47 7.98
CA LEU A 11 4.18 -16.75 9.11
C LEU A 11 4.35 -15.23 8.97
N ASP A 12 5.53 -14.76 8.59
CA ASP A 12 5.81 -13.33 8.41
C ASP A 12 4.98 -12.76 7.25
N THR A 13 4.93 -13.47 6.12
CA THR A 13 4.05 -13.11 4.98
C THR A 13 2.57 -13.07 5.38
N PHE A 14 2.10 -14.10 6.10
CA PHE A 14 0.72 -14.14 6.59
C PHE A 14 0.42 -12.98 7.54
N TYR A 15 1.34 -12.67 8.45
CA TYR A 15 1.20 -11.57 9.39
C TYR A 15 1.11 -10.22 8.67
N PHE A 16 1.91 -9.99 7.63
CA PHE A 16 1.82 -8.79 6.79
C PHE A 16 0.47 -8.67 6.10
N LEU A 17 -0.05 -9.75 5.52
CA LEU A 17 -1.37 -9.75 4.86
C LEU A 17 -2.51 -9.46 5.85
N VAL A 18 -2.49 -10.09 7.03
CA VAL A 18 -3.50 -9.82 8.07
C VAL A 18 -3.43 -8.38 8.55
N SER A 19 -2.21 -7.87 8.78
CA SER A 19 -2.00 -6.49 9.21
C SER A 19 -2.45 -5.49 8.14
N GLY A 20 -2.13 -5.74 6.87
CA GLY A 20 -2.59 -4.94 5.74
C GLY A 20 -4.12 -4.94 5.59
N ALA A 21 -4.78 -6.08 5.84
CA ALA A 21 -6.25 -6.13 5.84
C ALA A 21 -6.88 -5.28 6.95
N LEU A 22 -6.27 -5.25 8.15
CA LEU A 22 -6.71 -4.38 9.24
C LEU A 22 -6.51 -2.90 8.90
N VAL A 23 -5.42 -2.54 8.24
CA VAL A 23 -5.17 -1.17 7.78
C VAL A 23 -6.14 -0.78 6.67
N MET A 24 -6.44 -1.69 5.74
CA MET A 24 -7.46 -1.47 4.70
C MET A 24 -8.82 -1.11 5.32
N TRP A 25 -9.17 -1.72 6.47
CA TRP A 25 -10.40 -1.38 7.19
C TRP A 25 -10.46 0.09 7.65
N MET A 26 -9.31 0.76 7.83
CA MET A 26 -9.28 2.19 8.12
C MET A 26 -9.94 3.01 7.01
N ALA A 27 -9.90 2.58 5.74
CA ALA A 27 -10.59 3.27 4.65
C ALA A 27 -12.11 3.35 4.88
N ALA A 28 -12.72 2.26 5.38
CA ALA A 28 -14.13 2.28 5.78
C ALA A 28 -14.37 3.21 6.98
N GLY A 29 -13.43 3.24 7.94
CA GLY A 29 -13.44 4.17 9.07
C GLY A 29 -13.43 5.64 8.64
N PHE A 30 -12.52 6.02 7.74
CA PHE A 30 -12.42 7.38 7.22
C PHE A 30 -13.64 7.75 6.37
N ALA A 31 -14.15 6.84 5.55
CA ALA A 31 -15.38 7.09 4.81
C ALA A 31 -16.56 7.44 5.74
N MET A 32 -16.73 6.72 6.85
CA MET A 32 -17.76 7.01 7.85
C MET A 32 -17.51 8.33 8.59
N LEU A 33 -16.25 8.62 8.95
CA LEU A 33 -15.88 9.85 9.63
C LEU A 33 -16.10 11.08 8.73
N GLU A 34 -15.61 11.05 7.49
CA GLU A 34 -15.78 12.13 6.52
C GLU A 34 -17.25 12.33 6.16
N ALA A 35 -18.02 11.26 5.98
CA ALA A 35 -19.46 11.33 5.74
C ALA A 35 -20.24 11.94 6.91
N GLY A 36 -19.81 11.68 8.15
CA GLY A 36 -20.44 12.19 9.37
C GLY A 36 -20.09 13.66 9.70
N LEU A 37 -18.97 14.16 9.20
CA LEU A 37 -18.53 15.55 9.43
C LEU A 37 -19.08 16.54 8.40
N VAL A 38 -19.65 16.06 7.29
CA VAL A 38 -20.23 16.90 6.24
C VAL A 38 -21.75 16.99 6.34
N ARG A 39 -22.33 17.95 5.61
CA ARG A 39 -23.79 18.07 5.53
C ARG A 39 -24.36 16.91 4.73
N SER A 40 -25.53 16.43 5.15
CA SER A 40 -26.24 15.28 4.52
C SER A 40 -26.43 15.41 3.00
N LYS A 41 -26.60 16.63 2.49
CA LYS A 41 -26.73 16.89 1.05
C LYS A 41 -25.46 16.59 0.24
N ASN A 42 -24.30 16.60 0.88
CA ASN A 42 -22.98 16.42 0.25
C ASN A 42 -22.38 15.03 0.55
N THR A 43 -23.03 14.21 1.38
CA THR A 43 -22.51 12.90 1.80
C THR A 43 -22.22 11.96 0.62
N ALA A 44 -23.08 11.94 -0.40
CA ALA A 44 -22.87 11.11 -1.58
C ALA A 44 -21.60 11.52 -2.37
N GLU A 45 -21.29 12.82 -2.43
CA GLU A 45 -20.06 13.30 -3.07
C GLU A 45 -18.82 12.85 -2.30
N ILE A 46 -18.85 12.94 -0.96
CA ILE A 46 -17.72 12.53 -0.10
C ILE A 46 -17.49 11.02 -0.17
N LEU A 47 -18.55 10.20 -0.14
CA LEU A 47 -18.41 8.75 -0.28
C LEU A 47 -17.83 8.37 -1.64
N THR A 48 -18.26 9.06 -2.71
CA THR A 48 -17.72 8.85 -4.05
C THR A 48 -16.25 9.25 -4.13
N LYS A 49 -15.85 10.37 -3.52
CA LYS A 49 -14.44 10.75 -3.36
C LYS A 49 -13.68 9.64 -2.68
N ASN A 50 -14.19 9.12 -1.58
CA ASN A 50 -13.44 8.18 -0.75
C ASN A 50 -13.13 6.87 -1.51
N VAL A 51 -14.12 6.33 -2.23
CA VAL A 51 -13.93 5.14 -3.08
C VAL A 51 -13.01 5.42 -4.28
N ALA A 52 -13.19 6.56 -4.96
CA ALA A 52 -12.38 6.90 -6.12
C ALA A 52 -10.91 7.17 -5.74
N LEU A 53 -10.67 7.84 -4.60
CA LEU A 53 -9.33 8.09 -4.07
C LEU A 53 -8.60 6.77 -3.80
N PHE A 54 -9.31 5.77 -3.28
CA PHE A 54 -8.71 4.50 -2.89
C PHE A 54 -8.27 3.75 -4.16
N ALA A 55 -9.14 3.72 -5.17
CA ALA A 55 -8.82 3.12 -6.47
C ALA A 55 -7.64 3.82 -7.15
N ILE A 56 -7.64 5.16 -7.20
CA ILE A 56 -6.55 5.93 -7.82
C ILE A 56 -5.24 5.75 -7.04
N ALA A 57 -5.28 5.79 -5.70
CA ALA A 57 -4.09 5.58 -4.88
C ALA A 57 -3.45 4.21 -5.15
N CYS A 58 -4.26 3.14 -5.23
CA CYS A 58 -3.76 1.81 -5.55
C CYS A 58 -3.10 1.75 -6.93
N VAL A 59 -3.74 2.34 -7.95
CA VAL A 59 -3.21 2.35 -9.32
C VAL A 59 -1.94 3.21 -9.43
N MET A 60 -1.91 4.41 -8.85
CA MET A 60 -0.75 5.29 -8.92
C MET A 60 0.44 4.72 -8.12
N TYR A 61 0.16 4.08 -6.98
CA TYR A 61 1.20 3.40 -6.22
C TYR A 61 1.81 2.23 -7.02
N MET A 62 0.97 1.46 -7.71
CA MET A 62 1.40 0.40 -8.62
C MET A 62 2.23 0.93 -9.81
N LEU A 63 1.84 2.06 -10.41
CA LEU A 63 2.51 2.60 -11.60
C LEU A 63 3.87 3.25 -11.29
N MET A 64 3.99 3.95 -10.16
CA MET A 64 5.19 4.73 -9.85
C MET A 64 5.54 4.79 -8.36
N GLY A 65 4.56 4.68 -7.46
CA GLY A 65 4.80 4.87 -6.02
C GLY A 65 5.71 3.81 -5.41
N TYR A 66 5.57 2.54 -5.83
CA TYR A 66 6.43 1.45 -5.35
C TYR A 66 7.90 1.68 -5.74
N ASN A 67 8.16 2.06 -7.00
CA ASN A 67 9.52 2.36 -7.48
C ASN A 67 10.15 3.60 -6.85
N ILE A 68 9.35 4.57 -6.39
CA ILE A 68 9.88 5.72 -5.62
C ILE A 68 10.32 5.27 -4.23
N MET A 69 9.54 4.40 -3.58
CA MET A 69 9.78 3.96 -2.21
C MET A 69 10.89 2.90 -2.13
N TYR A 70 10.95 2.01 -3.12
CA TYR A 70 11.95 0.95 -3.26
C TYR A 70 12.68 1.08 -4.60
N PRO A 71 13.68 1.98 -4.70
CA PRO A 71 14.25 2.35 -5.99
C PRO A 71 15.16 1.31 -6.66
N GLY A 72 15.44 0.15 -6.06
CA GLY A 72 16.38 -0.82 -6.61
C GLY A 72 17.73 -0.16 -6.96
N ASP A 73 18.16 -0.27 -8.22
CA ASP A 73 19.37 0.37 -8.77
C ASP A 73 19.19 1.85 -9.18
N GLY A 74 17.97 2.39 -9.02
CA GLY A 74 17.60 3.76 -9.38
C GLY A 74 17.91 4.80 -8.30
N ASN A 75 17.80 6.08 -8.64
CA ASN A 75 18.21 7.17 -7.75
C ASN A 75 17.12 7.64 -6.75
N GLY A 76 16.02 6.90 -6.52
CA GLY A 76 14.94 7.26 -5.56
C GLY A 76 14.13 8.55 -5.85
N TYR A 77 14.67 9.46 -6.66
CA TYR A 77 14.09 10.78 -6.95
C TYR A 77 13.30 10.82 -8.26
N ILE A 78 13.62 9.94 -9.22
CA ILE A 78 12.93 9.85 -10.50
C ILE A 78 12.16 8.53 -10.51
N PRO A 79 10.82 8.56 -10.63
CA PRO A 79 10.05 7.32 -10.78
C PRO A 79 10.48 6.63 -12.07
N ALA A 80 11.05 5.44 -11.94
CA ALA A 80 11.15 4.50 -13.04
C ALA A 80 9.78 3.85 -13.23
N PHE A 81 9.30 3.78 -14.48
CA PHE A 81 8.17 2.92 -14.83
C PHE A 81 8.67 1.48 -14.96
N ASP A 82 9.10 0.91 -13.84
CA ASP A 82 9.53 -0.47 -13.78
C ASP A 82 8.42 -1.33 -13.15
N PHE A 83 7.90 -2.28 -13.92
CA PHE A 83 6.91 -3.25 -13.47
C PHE A 83 7.54 -4.59 -13.10
N SER A 84 8.87 -4.64 -12.99
CA SER A 84 9.62 -5.83 -12.58
C SER A 84 9.11 -6.40 -11.25
N PHE A 85 8.70 -5.57 -10.29
CA PHE A 85 8.11 -6.06 -9.03
C PHE A 85 6.77 -6.81 -9.19
N MET A 86 6.03 -6.57 -10.29
CA MET A 86 4.74 -7.23 -10.57
C MET A 86 4.86 -8.45 -11.48
N PHE A 87 5.84 -8.45 -12.39
CA PHE A 87 6.02 -9.49 -13.41
C PHE A 87 7.29 -10.33 -13.22
N GLY A 88 8.14 -9.96 -12.26
CA GLY A 88 9.28 -10.75 -11.81
C GLY A 88 8.83 -11.97 -11.01
N GLY A 89 9.70 -12.97 -10.93
CA GLY A 89 9.50 -14.08 -10.00
C GLY A 89 9.56 -13.55 -8.57
N ASP A 90 8.62 -14.00 -7.73
CA ASP A 90 8.70 -13.74 -6.28
C ASP A 90 9.85 -14.58 -5.70
N ASN A 91 10.56 -14.00 -4.73
CA ASN A 91 11.76 -14.52 -4.05
C ASN A 91 12.01 -16.03 -4.25
N ASP A 92 13.12 -16.39 -4.91
CA ASP A 92 13.52 -17.81 -5.01
C ASP A 92 13.79 -18.32 -3.58
N PRO A 93 13.32 -19.53 -3.17
CA PRO A 93 13.67 -20.10 -1.88
C PRO A 93 15.18 -20.09 -1.61
N ALA A 94 16.02 -20.20 -2.65
CA ALA A 94 17.48 -20.09 -2.51
C ALA A 94 17.96 -18.67 -2.07
N GLU A 95 17.26 -17.61 -2.47
CA GLU A 95 17.57 -16.22 -2.07
C GLU A 95 17.11 -15.93 -0.65
N VAL A 96 15.95 -16.47 -0.24
CA VAL A 96 15.45 -16.45 1.14
C VAL A 96 16.40 -17.13 2.13
N LEU A 97 17.09 -18.18 1.69
CA LEU A 97 18.08 -18.94 2.47
C LEU A 97 19.46 -18.27 2.55
N ALA A 98 19.79 -17.33 1.66
CA ALA A 98 21.10 -16.68 1.56
C ALA A 98 21.21 -15.38 2.37
N THR A 99 20.08 -14.85 2.83
CA THR A 99 19.99 -13.55 3.50
C THR A 99 20.43 -13.59 4.97
N ASN A 100 21.26 -12.63 5.37
CA ASN A 100 21.75 -12.48 6.73
C ASN A 100 20.67 -11.86 7.66
N PRO A 101 20.38 -12.47 8.84
CA PRO A 101 19.46 -11.96 9.89
C PRO A 101 19.75 -10.56 10.42
N ASP A 102 20.92 -9.99 10.10
CA ASP A 102 21.42 -8.75 10.69
C ASP A 102 21.15 -7.50 9.84
N GLU A 103 20.67 -7.64 8.60
CA GLU A 103 20.27 -6.50 7.78
C GLU A 103 18.78 -6.18 8.01
N TRP A 104 18.53 -5.00 8.58
CA TRP A 104 17.21 -4.43 8.88
C TRP A 104 16.27 -4.33 7.65
N TYR A 105 16.82 -4.53 6.44
CA TYR A 105 16.13 -4.32 5.18
C TYR A 105 16.70 -5.26 4.09
N ASP A 106 16.58 -6.57 4.28
CA ASP A 106 16.75 -7.52 3.18
C ASP A 106 15.40 -8.22 2.92
N GLY A 107 14.83 -7.97 1.74
CA GLY A 107 13.43 -8.24 1.37
C GLY A 107 13.06 -9.71 1.21
N SER A 108 13.83 -10.62 1.79
CA SER A 108 13.70 -12.06 1.61
C SER A 108 13.06 -12.77 2.81
N TYR A 109 12.73 -12.06 3.89
CA TYR A 109 12.02 -12.63 5.06
C TYR A 109 10.53 -12.86 4.84
N TYR A 110 9.93 -12.18 3.87
CA TYR A 110 8.51 -12.23 3.53
C TYR A 110 8.34 -11.98 2.02
N SER A 111 7.18 -12.33 1.46
CA SER A 111 6.91 -12.11 0.03
C SER A 111 6.92 -10.61 -0.31
N GLY A 112 7.60 -10.23 -1.40
CA GLY A 112 7.60 -8.84 -1.87
C GLY A 112 6.19 -8.34 -2.24
N MET A 113 5.32 -9.25 -2.69
CA MET A 113 3.91 -8.93 -2.96
C MET A 113 3.13 -8.59 -1.68
N SER A 114 3.47 -9.22 -0.55
CA SER A 114 2.83 -8.92 0.74
C SER A 114 3.21 -7.55 1.28
N ASP A 115 4.45 -7.12 1.05
CA ASP A 115 4.89 -5.76 1.36
C ASP A 115 4.22 -4.74 0.43
N PHE A 116 4.16 -4.98 -0.89
CA PHE A 116 3.39 -4.11 -1.80
C PHE A 116 1.94 -3.90 -1.31
N PHE A 117 1.25 -4.98 -0.93
CA PHE A 117 -0.11 -4.91 -0.40
C PHE A 117 -0.19 -4.11 0.90
N PHE A 118 0.77 -4.30 1.80
CA PHE A 118 0.81 -3.55 3.05
C PHE A 118 1.03 -2.06 2.79
N GLN A 119 1.93 -1.70 1.90
CA GLN A 119 2.30 -0.31 1.68
C GLN A 119 1.22 0.47 0.90
N VAL A 120 0.57 -0.17 -0.07
CA VAL A 120 -0.48 0.49 -0.87
C VAL A 120 -1.65 0.95 0.00
N VAL A 121 -2.01 0.19 1.04
CA VAL A 121 -3.10 0.56 1.95
C VAL A 121 -2.73 1.73 2.86
N PHE A 122 -1.45 1.92 3.21
CA PHE A 122 -0.98 3.12 3.94
C PHE A 122 -1.02 4.36 3.05
N VAL A 123 -0.59 4.25 1.80
CA VAL A 123 -0.66 5.37 0.84
C VAL A 123 -2.10 5.79 0.60
N ALA A 124 -3.01 4.83 0.39
CA ALA A 124 -4.44 5.12 0.26
C ALA A 124 -5.01 5.78 1.52
N THR A 125 -4.60 5.32 2.71
CA THR A 125 -5.02 5.90 3.99
C THR A 125 -4.54 7.34 4.16
N ALA A 126 -3.26 7.62 3.87
CA ALA A 126 -2.69 8.96 3.93
C ALA A 126 -3.45 9.95 3.02
N MET A 127 -3.81 9.50 1.81
CA MET A 127 -4.59 10.32 0.89
C MET A 127 -6.02 10.59 1.39
N SER A 128 -6.65 9.68 2.13
CA SER A 128 -7.94 9.94 2.75
C SER A 128 -7.87 11.03 3.81
N ILE A 129 -6.79 11.10 4.60
CA ILE A 129 -6.62 12.19 5.58
C ILE A 129 -6.64 13.56 4.89
N VAL A 130 -6.01 13.66 3.71
CA VAL A 130 -6.04 14.88 2.89
C VAL A 130 -7.44 15.16 2.36
N SER A 131 -8.16 14.14 1.86
CA SER A 131 -9.57 14.24 1.43
C SER A 131 -10.44 14.85 2.52
N GLY A 132 -10.37 14.31 3.74
CA GLY A 132 -11.14 14.81 4.88
C GLY A 132 -10.81 16.25 5.24
N ALA A 133 -9.55 16.68 5.13
CA ALA A 133 -9.14 18.06 5.41
C ALA A 133 -9.72 19.09 4.41
N VAL A 134 -9.94 18.68 3.17
CA VAL A 134 -10.51 19.53 2.10
C VAL A 134 -11.99 19.27 1.83
N ALA A 135 -12.65 18.49 2.69
CA ALA A 135 -14.07 18.15 2.57
C ALA A 135 -14.94 19.43 2.44
N GLU A 136 -15.93 19.38 1.54
CA GLU A 136 -16.81 20.50 1.14
C GLU A 136 -16.11 21.74 0.53
N ARG A 137 -14.78 21.80 0.44
CA ARG A 137 -14.02 22.97 -0.04
C ARG A 137 -13.46 22.81 -1.45
N MET A 138 -13.51 21.61 -2.02
CA MET A 138 -13.06 21.32 -3.39
C MET A 138 -14.09 20.51 -4.17
N LYS A 139 -14.17 20.76 -5.49
CA LYS A 139 -14.97 19.96 -6.43
C LYS A 139 -14.34 18.58 -6.62
N LEU A 140 -15.17 17.55 -6.82
CA LEU A 140 -14.75 16.17 -7.09
C LEU A 140 -13.61 16.07 -8.13
N TRP A 141 -13.81 16.63 -9.33
CA TRP A 141 -12.84 16.55 -10.43
C TRP A 141 -11.55 17.33 -10.25
N ALA A 142 -11.52 18.30 -9.32
CA ALA A 142 -10.30 19.02 -8.99
C ALA A 142 -9.51 18.31 -7.89
N PHE A 143 -10.15 17.39 -7.17
CA PHE A 143 -9.55 16.59 -6.12
C PHE A 143 -8.94 15.29 -6.65
N LEU A 144 -9.65 14.60 -7.56
CA LEU A 144 -9.16 13.44 -8.29
C LEU A 144 -8.06 13.83 -9.27
#